data_AF-A0A392T947-F1
#
_entry.id   AF-A0A392T947-F1
#
_cell.length_a   1.000
_cell.length_b   1.000
_cell.length_c   1.000
_cell.angle_alpha   90.00
_cell.angle_beta   90.00
_cell.angle_gamma   90.00
#
_symmetry.space_group_name_H-M   'P 1'
#
loop_
_entity.id
_entity.type
_entity.pdbx_description
1 polymer ?
#
loop_
_entity_poly.entity_id
_entity_poly.type
_entity_poly.pdbx_seq_one_letter_code
_entity_poly.pdbx_strand_id
1 'polypeptide(L)'
;AEYAAKFEALSAFSPYYNTPESEYDKCVKFESGLRPEVKHLIGFSKIRDFPTLVNKSRICDEDGRAKTNYYKAVNENKRKGQDRGKPYEDRN
;
A
#
# COMPACT_ATOMS: atom_id res chain seq x y z
N ALA A 1 -1.82 -3.10 -6.03
CA ALA A 1 -1.79 -3.19 -7.51
C ALA A 1 -3.05 -3.87 -8.04
N GLU A 2 -3.37 -5.09 -7.60
CA GLU A 2 -4.53 -5.85 -8.10
C GLU A 2 -5.88 -5.14 -7.90
N TYR A 3 -6.09 -4.49 -6.74
CA TYR A 3 -7.29 -3.67 -6.50
C TYR A 3 -7.49 -2.60 -7.57
N ALA A 4 -6.42 -1.88 -7.91
CA ALA A 4 -6.50 -0.77 -8.85
C ALA A 4 -6.84 -1.25 -10.26
N ALA A 5 -6.21 -2.33 -10.71
CA ALA A 5 -6.52 -2.97 -11.99
C ALA A 5 -7.97 -3.47 -12.05
N LYS A 6 -8.47 -4.12 -10.97
CA LYS A 6 -9.87 -4.56 -10.89
C LYS A 6 -10.85 -3.39 -10.91
N PHE A 7 -10.54 -2.32 -10.18
CA PHE A 7 -11.38 -1.13 -10.16
C PHE A 7 -11.44 -0.48 -11.54
N GLU A 8 -10.30 -0.32 -12.21
CA GLU A 8 -10.23 0.25 -13.56
C GLU A 8 -11.06 -0.59 -14.55
N ALA A 9 -10.86 -1.91 -14.55
CA ALA A 9 -11.63 -2.84 -15.37
C ALA A 9 -13.14 -2.72 -15.12
N LEU A 10 -13.57 -2.70 -13.85
CA LEU A 10 -14.99 -2.52 -13.50
C LEU A 10 -15.53 -1.14 -13.87
N SER A 11 -14.71 -0.09 -13.73
CA SER A 11 -15.12 1.28 -14.05
C SER A 11 -15.37 1.47 -15.54
N ALA A 12 -14.66 0.75 -16.41
CA ALA A 12 -14.87 0.79 -17.86
C ALA A 12 -16.30 0.35 -18.25
N PHE A 13 -16.93 -0.53 -17.47
CA PHE A 13 -18.31 -0.98 -17.69
C PHE A 13 -19.38 -0.01 -17.18
N SER A 14 -18.98 1.08 -16.51
CA SER A 14 -19.91 2.08 -15.97
C SER A 14 -19.71 3.42 -16.70
N PRO A 15 -20.57 3.75 -17.69
CA PRO A 15 -20.50 5.01 -18.44
C PRO A 15 -20.51 6.24 -17.54
N TYR A 16 -21.13 6.14 -16.35
CA TYR A 16 -21.15 7.19 -15.34
C TYR A 16 -19.74 7.68 -14.97
N TYR A 17 -18.74 6.79 -14.88
CA TYR A 17 -17.38 7.12 -14.46
C TYR A 17 -16.42 7.46 -15.62
N ASN A 18 -16.96 7.59 -16.83
CA ASN A 18 -16.19 7.88 -18.04
C ASN A 18 -16.33 9.34 -18.49
N THR A 19 -17.06 10.17 -17.73
CA THR A 19 -17.17 11.60 -17.97
C THR A 19 -16.18 12.37 -17.09
N PRO A 20 -15.61 13.50 -17.55
CA PRO A 20 -14.70 14.31 -16.74
C PRO A 20 -15.38 14.87 -15.48
N GLU A 21 -16.69 15.13 -15.53
CA GLU A 21 -17.46 15.62 -14.37
C GLU A 21 -17.54 14.58 -13.24
N SER A 22 -17.46 13.29 -13.58
CA SER A 22 -17.51 12.17 -12.63
C SER A 22 -16.16 11.78 -12.06
N GLU A 23 -15.06 12.37 -12.54
CA GLU A 23 -13.69 11.96 -12.19
C GLU A 23 -13.42 12.14 -10.69
N TYR A 24 -13.98 13.20 -10.09
CA TYR A 24 -13.91 13.42 -8.66
C TYR A 24 -14.56 12.27 -7.88
N ASP A 25 -15.79 11.90 -8.23
CA ASP A 25 -16.52 10.81 -7.59
C ASP A 25 -15.81 9.47 -7.79
N LYS A 26 -15.22 9.26 -8.97
CA LYS A 26 -14.40 8.10 -9.29
C LYS A 26 -13.19 8.00 -8.35
N CYS A 27 -12.49 9.11 -8.14
CA CYS A 27 -11.37 9.21 -7.20
C CYS A 27 -11.81 8.92 -5.76
N VAL A 28 -12.91 9.51 -5.30
CA VAL A 28 -13.45 9.26 -3.96
C VAL A 28 -13.84 7.80 -3.78
N LYS A 29 -14.49 7.19 -4.77
CA LYS A 29 -14.88 5.78 -4.73
C LYS A 29 -13.65 4.87 -4.68
N PHE A 30 -12.63 5.18 -5.47
CA PHE A 30 -11.36 4.46 -5.47
C PHE A 30 -10.65 4.56 -4.10
N GLU A 31 -10.51 5.78 -3.56
CA GLU A 31 -9.89 6.02 -2.24
C GLU A 31 -10.61 5.27 -1.11
N SER A 32 -11.92 5.07 -1.24
CA SER A 32 -12.71 4.35 -0.23
C SER A 32 -12.33 2.86 -0.13
N GLY A 33 -11.87 2.23 -1.22
CA GLY A 33 -11.48 0.83 -1.24
C GLY A 33 -9.97 0.58 -1.09
N LEU A 34 -9.18 1.64 -0.89
CA LEU A 34 -7.75 1.49 -0.59
C LEU A 34 -7.53 0.90 0.80
N ARG A 35 -6.48 0.10 0.93
CA ARG A 35 -5.99 -0.39 2.22
C ARG A 35 -5.60 0.80 3.13
N PRO A 36 -5.80 0.73 4.46
CA PRO A 36 -5.53 1.85 5.36
C PRO A 36 -4.13 2.46 5.22
N GLU A 37 -3.09 1.64 5.05
CA GLU A 37 -1.72 2.13 4.93
C GLU A 37 -1.51 2.97 3.67
N VAL A 38 -2.07 2.53 2.54
CA VAL A 38 -2.01 3.25 1.26
C VAL A 38 -2.92 4.48 1.31
N LYS A 39 -4.15 4.30 1.82
CA LYS A 39 -5.15 5.36 1.95
C LYS A 39 -4.65 6.54 2.76
N HIS A 40 -3.91 6.30 3.83
CA HIS A 40 -3.35 7.36 4.66
C HIS A 40 -2.40 8.25 3.85
N LEU A 41 -1.45 7.66 3.12
CA LEU A 41 -0.48 8.37 2.29
C LEU A 41 -1.14 9.12 1.13
N ILE A 42 -2.10 8.47 0.47
CA ILE A 42 -2.82 9.03 -0.67
C ILE A 42 -3.77 10.16 -0.24
N GLY A 43 -4.46 10.02 0.89
CA GLY A 43 -5.40 11.01 1.40
C GLY A 43 -4.77 12.38 1.70
N PHE A 44 -3.48 12.43 2.06
CA PHE A 44 -2.77 13.70 2.22
C PHE A 44 -2.50 14.43 0.90
N SER A 45 -2.34 13.68 -0.18
CA SER A 45 -1.98 14.25 -1.50
C SER A 45 -3.17 14.90 -2.20
N LYS A 46 -4.41 14.67 -1.74
CA LYS A 46 -5.66 15.26 -2.26
C LYS A 46 -5.78 15.21 -3.80
N ILE A 47 -5.34 14.10 -4.41
CA ILE A 47 -5.31 13.94 -5.86
C ILE A 47 -6.72 13.71 -6.38
N ARG A 48 -7.11 14.43 -7.44
CA ARG A 48 -8.43 14.32 -8.10
C ARG A 48 -8.34 14.03 -9.61
N ASP A 49 -7.14 13.70 -10.08
CA ASP A 49 -6.89 13.12 -11.40
C ASP A 49 -6.77 11.60 -11.23
N PHE A 50 -7.68 10.85 -11.87
CA PHE A 50 -7.81 9.42 -11.65
C PHE A 50 -6.56 8.63 -12.08
N PRO A 51 -5.97 8.88 -13.27
CA PRO A 51 -4.73 8.21 -13.69
C PRO A 51 -3.57 8.43 -12.70
N THR A 52 -3.38 9.67 -12.24
CA THR A 52 -2.33 10.02 -11.26
C THR A 52 -2.59 9.34 -9.91
N LEU A 53 -3.85 9.32 -9.45
CA LEU A 53 -4.26 8.68 -8.21
C LEU A 53 -3.95 7.18 -8.24
N VAL A 54 -4.30 6.50 -9.34
CA VAL A 54 -4.01 5.07 -9.54
C VAL A 54 -2.50 4.80 -9.52
N ASN A 55 -1.72 5.59 -10.26
CA ASN A 55 -0.27 5.39 -10.34
C ASN A 55 0.42 5.60 -8.99
N LYS A 56 0.09 6.69 -8.27
CA LYS A 56 0.64 6.94 -6.93
C LYS A 56 0.21 5.88 -5.92
N SER A 57 -1.04 5.41 -5.99
CA SER A 57 -1.52 4.34 -5.13
C SER A 57 -0.78 3.02 -5.37
N ARG A 58 -0.42 2.72 -6.63
CA ARG A 58 0.43 1.57 -6.97
C ARG A 58 1.83 1.68 -6.35
N ILE A 59 2.47 2.83 -6.50
CA ILE A 59 3.81 3.09 -5.94
C ILE A 59 3.79 2.98 -4.41
N CYS A 60 2.83 3.62 -3.73
CA CYS A 60 2.73 3.55 -2.28
C CYS A 60 2.46 2.13 -1.75
N ASP A 61 1.69 1.33 -2.47
CA ASP A 61 1.43 -0.07 -2.14
C ASP A 61 2.70 -0.94 -2.29
N GLU A 62 3.50 -0.69 -3.33
CA GLU A 62 4.81 -1.32 -3.53
C GLU A 62 5.82 -0.94 -2.46
N ASP A 63 5.96 0.35 -2.18
CA ASP A 63 6.84 0.88 -1.12
C ASP A 63 6.46 0.34 0.25
N GLY A 64 5.15 0.28 0.54
CA GLY A 64 4.63 -0.31 1.77
C GLY A 64 5.03 -1.78 1.93
N ARG A 65 4.90 -2.58 0.86
CA ARG A 65 5.34 -3.99 0.87
C ARG A 65 6.86 -4.10 1.03
N ALA A 66 7.63 -3.30 0.30
CA ALA A 66 9.09 -3.30 0.39
C ALA A 66 9.56 -2.99 1.82
N LYS A 67 8.97 -1.96 2.45
CA LYS A 67 9.22 -1.59 3.83
C LYS A 67 8.91 -2.75 4.79
N THR A 68 7.74 -3.38 4.66
CA THR A 68 7.38 -4.52 5.51
C THR A 68 8.35 -5.68 5.33
N ASN A 69 8.74 -6.02 4.10
CA ASN A 69 9.69 -7.11 3.83
C ASN A 69 11.08 -6.82 4.42
N TYR A 70 11.56 -5.59 4.29
CA TYR A 70 12.83 -5.16 4.90
C TYR A 70 12.84 -5.39 6.41
N TYR A 71 11.83 -4.87 7.13
CA TYR A 71 11.79 -5.02 8.59
C TYR A 71 11.55 -6.47 9.04
N LYS A 72 10.81 -7.28 8.27
CA LYS A 72 10.70 -8.72 8.52
C LYS A 72 12.08 -9.40 8.46
N ALA A 73 12.84 -9.17 7.39
CA ALA A 73 14.18 -9.74 7.24
C ALA A 73 15.14 -9.28 8.37
N VAL A 74 15.10 -7.99 8.72
CA VAL A 74 15.90 -7.46 9.85
C VAL A 74 15.53 -8.15 11.16
N ASN A 75 14.24 -8.34 11.44
CA ASN A 75 13.78 -8.99 12.66
C ASN A 75 14.14 -10.49 12.70
N GLU A 76 14.05 -11.20 11.58
CA GLU A 76 14.47 -12.60 11.49
C GLU A 76 15.97 -12.77 11.77
N ASN A 77 16.81 -11.89 11.20
CA ASN A 77 18.25 -11.89 11.47
C ASN A 77 18.55 -11.62 12.94
N LYS A 78 17.81 -10.71 13.59
CA LYS A 78 17.96 -10.42 15.02
C LYS A 78 17.60 -11.64 15.89
N ARG A 79 16.53 -12.37 15.55
CA ARG A 79 16.11 -13.59 16.27
C ARG A 79 17.11 -14.72 16.12
N LYS A 80 17.69 -14.92 14.92
CA LYS A 80 18.79 -15.88 14.71
C LYS A 80 20.07 -15.51 15.48
N GLY A 81 20.31 -14.22 15.69
CA GLY A 81 21.41 -13.74 16.53
C GLY A 81 21.19 -13.93 18.03
N GLN A 82 19.94 -14.02 18.50
CA GLN A 82 19.60 -14.27 19.91
C GLN A 82 19.67 -15.75 20.30
N ASP A 83 19.62 -16.66 19.32
CA ASP A 83 19.79 -18.12 19.54
C ASP A 83 21.26 -18.53 19.75
N ARG A 84 22.19 -17.58 19.57
CA ARG A 84 23.53 -17.68 20.15
C ARG A 84 23.41 -17.34 21.63
N GLY A 85 22.94 -18.32 22.41
CA GLY A 85 22.89 -18.26 23.86
C GLY A 85 24.18 -17.70 24.44
N LYS A 86 24.06 -16.89 25.50
CA LYS A 86 25.21 -16.37 26.23
C LYS A 86 26.15 -17.55 26.54
N PRO A 87 27.41 -17.56 26.08
CA PRO A 87 28.30 -18.72 26.28
C PRO A 87 28.79 -18.87 27.72
N TYR A 88 28.44 -17.93 28.61
CA TYR A 88 28.91 -17.91 29.98
C TYR A 88 27.81 -17.38 30.91
N GLU A 89 26.86 -18.24 31.27
CA GLU A 89 26.19 -18.14 32.58
C GLU A 89 26.63 -19.35 33.41
N ASP A 90 27.93 -19.40 33.69
CA ASP A 90 28.45 -20.17 34.82
C ASP A 90 29.66 -19.44 35.39
N ARG A 91 29.42 -18.65 36.44
CA ARG A 91 30.34 -18.59 37.58
C ARG A 91 29.68 -17.93 38.78
N ASN A 92 29.48 -18.79 39.78
CA ASN A 92 29.43 -18.56 41.22
C ASN A 92 28.04 -18.41 41.85
#